data_AF-A0A9W6YKB7-F1
#
_entry.id   AF-A0A9W6YKB7-F1
#
_cell.length_a   1.000
_cell.length_b   1.000
_cell.length_c   1.000
_cell.angle_alpha   90.00
_cell.angle_beta   90.00
_cell.angle_gamma   90.00
#
_symmetry.space_group_name_H-M   'P 1'
#
loop_
_entity.id
_entity.type
_entity.pdbx_description
1 polymer ?
#
loop_
_entity_poly.entity_id
_entity_poly.type
_entity_poly.pdbx_seq_one_letter_code
_entity_poly.pdbx_strand_id
1 'polypeptide(L)'
;MASRQRSVVLHLDLNRTVLMSDAAGGRSMENTVDYLLSECSWGVVRASEWRCVSSAASVAPPAETPDAAALVTYKQFVDDAHPFQSVAAGGDVDAVKAANRAAKKRRTALQSAFTGGEHAPGCRVRGSFEHVMRLLHFPEGQQRDAAKKLAAAMPACRLREAWSEGRYYLLPSFLQLLSHVAAPRSGLDVKLVFRTFGDDIGDVARELDLLADGRHPAGLPALPDKFRLRLEPSARRVATFYRDGFGADGTALAVGTLNKVPFSAKHAEEGAAAPDNFYAAAEPGVDVVRGFDAIQKTLDAMLEEASTLALRDYWEWWSAHAEDGQYGKLLLIDQEKAEKDGDVVVFLDDHIEAHHAHIVDVRDTRSGAPIDFEKSRGKYLQRVEPFAAITDPNYFTALFDKYVAQ
;
A
#
# COMPACT_ATOMS: atom_id res chain seq x y z
N MET A 1 29.44 27.07 1.92
CA MET A 1 28.92 25.78 2.43
C MET A 1 27.69 25.46 1.60
N ALA A 2 27.67 24.33 0.88
CA ALA A 2 26.44 23.92 0.18
C ALA A 2 25.37 23.67 1.24
N SER A 3 24.20 24.32 1.12
CA SER A 3 23.07 24.07 2.01
C SER A 3 22.65 22.61 1.87
N ARG A 4 22.54 21.88 2.98
CA ARG A 4 22.00 20.51 3.00
C ARG A 4 20.63 20.51 2.29
N GLN A 5 20.40 19.51 1.44
CA GLN A 5 19.08 19.28 0.85
C GLN A 5 18.17 18.65 1.90
N ARG A 6 16.93 19.14 2.00
CA ARG A 6 15.89 18.57 2.84
C ARG A 6 15.49 17.20 2.29
N SER A 7 15.49 16.17 3.11
CA SER A 7 15.10 14.82 2.71
C SER A 7 13.57 14.66 2.72
N VAL A 8 13.02 13.99 1.72
CA VAL A 8 11.60 13.64 1.64
C VAL A 8 11.48 12.15 1.35
N VAL A 9 11.16 11.35 2.36
CA VAL A 9 11.05 9.89 2.28
C VAL A 9 9.58 9.50 2.22
N LEU A 10 9.17 8.99 1.06
CA LEU A 10 7.81 8.47 0.83
C LEU A 10 7.84 6.94 0.98
N HIS A 11 7.30 6.45 2.08
CA HIS A 11 6.95 5.03 2.20
C HIS A 11 5.61 4.79 1.51
N LEU A 12 5.57 3.86 0.58
CA LEU A 12 4.43 3.62 -0.30
C LEU A 12 4.02 2.17 -0.15
N ASP A 13 2.84 1.91 0.40
CA ASP A 13 2.22 0.62 0.17
C ASP A 13 1.95 0.41 -1.34
N LEU A 14 1.90 -0.86 -1.75
CA LEU A 14 1.64 -1.23 -3.13
C LEU A 14 0.15 -1.42 -3.42
N ASN A 15 -0.43 -2.50 -2.89
CA ASN A 15 -1.75 -2.99 -3.26
C ASN A 15 -2.85 -2.02 -2.84
N ARG A 16 -3.71 -1.62 -3.78
CA ARG A 16 -4.77 -0.62 -3.60
C ARG A 16 -4.29 0.80 -3.23
N THR A 17 -2.97 1.00 -3.14
CA THR A 17 -2.35 2.31 -2.91
C THR A 17 -1.79 2.89 -4.21
N VAL A 18 -0.70 2.32 -4.75
CA VAL A 18 -0.09 2.78 -6.02
C VAL A 18 -0.36 1.85 -7.21
N LEU A 19 -1.00 0.70 -6.98
CA LEU A 19 -1.50 -0.20 -8.02
C LEU A 19 -2.87 -0.77 -7.62
N MET A 20 -3.78 -0.95 -8.58
CA MET A 20 -5.11 -1.54 -8.32
C MET A 20 -5.10 -3.06 -8.54
N SER A 21 -4.47 -3.76 -7.60
CA SER A 21 -4.52 -5.22 -7.50
C SER A 21 -4.74 -5.62 -6.04
N ASP A 22 -5.50 -6.71 -5.86
CA ASP A 22 -5.62 -7.42 -4.58
C ASP A 22 -5.51 -8.93 -4.84
N ALA A 23 -4.38 -9.32 -5.45
CA ALA A 23 -4.08 -10.71 -5.75
C ALA A 23 -4.04 -11.58 -4.48
N ALA A 24 -3.56 -11.02 -3.36
CA ALA A 24 -3.56 -11.69 -2.06
C ALA A 24 -4.97 -11.99 -1.54
N GLY A 25 -5.94 -11.09 -1.79
CA GLY A 25 -7.35 -11.29 -1.52
C GLY A 25 -8.10 -12.14 -2.55
N GLY A 26 -7.44 -12.57 -3.62
CA GLY A 26 -8.03 -13.37 -4.70
C GLY A 26 -9.07 -12.60 -5.53
N ARG A 27 -8.95 -11.27 -5.61
CA ARG A 27 -9.89 -10.42 -6.34
C ARG A 27 -9.36 -10.09 -7.73
N SER A 28 -10.24 -10.11 -8.73
CA SER A 28 -9.93 -9.51 -10.04
C SER A 28 -9.90 -7.98 -9.94
N MET A 29 -9.43 -7.31 -10.99
CA MET A 29 -9.49 -5.84 -11.08
C MET A 29 -10.94 -5.34 -10.99
N GLU A 30 -11.86 -6.01 -11.68
CA GLU A 30 -13.29 -5.70 -11.66
C GLU A 30 -13.87 -5.84 -10.25
N ASN A 31 -13.53 -6.91 -9.53
CA ASN A 31 -13.94 -7.08 -8.14
C ASN A 31 -13.37 -5.98 -7.24
N THR A 32 -12.12 -5.57 -7.48
CA THR A 32 -11.46 -4.50 -6.73
C THR A 32 -12.14 -3.16 -6.98
N VAL A 33 -12.54 -2.87 -8.23
CA VAL A 33 -13.30 -1.66 -8.57
C VAL A 33 -14.71 -1.69 -7.96
N ASP A 34 -15.43 -2.81 -8.03
CA ASP A 34 -16.75 -2.92 -7.38
C ASP A 34 -16.66 -2.72 -5.87
N TYR A 35 -15.65 -3.33 -5.24
CA TYR A 35 -15.36 -3.13 -3.83
C TYR A 35 -15.09 -1.64 -3.54
N LEU A 36 -14.23 -0.98 -4.31
CA LEU A 36 -13.93 0.44 -4.16
C LEU A 36 -15.18 1.33 -4.31
N LEU A 37 -16.01 1.06 -5.31
CA LEU A 37 -17.25 1.81 -5.53
C LEU A 37 -18.24 1.61 -4.40
N SER A 38 -18.24 0.46 -3.71
CA SER A 38 -19.06 0.27 -2.52
C SER A 38 -18.68 1.20 -1.37
N GLU A 39 -17.42 1.64 -1.31
CA GLU A 39 -16.90 2.60 -0.31
C GLU A 39 -17.25 4.04 -0.69
N CYS A 40 -17.40 4.31 -1.99
CA CYS A 40 -17.60 5.65 -2.54
C CYS A 40 -19.03 5.86 -3.06
N SER A 41 -19.99 5.03 -2.70
CA SER A 41 -21.39 5.16 -3.14
C SER A 41 -22.31 5.26 -1.94
N TRP A 42 -23.14 6.29 -1.94
CA TRP A 42 -23.93 6.69 -0.79
C TRP A 42 -25.40 6.32 -0.99
N GLY A 43 -26.03 5.90 0.10
CA GLY A 43 -27.42 5.50 0.12
C GLY A 43 -28.06 5.71 1.49
N VAL A 44 -29.36 5.47 1.53
CA VAL A 44 -30.16 5.49 2.75
C VAL A 44 -30.62 4.08 3.06
N VAL A 45 -30.67 3.73 4.34
CA VAL A 45 -31.22 2.44 4.79
C VAL A 45 -32.71 2.62 5.06
N ARG A 46 -33.56 1.84 4.38
CA ARG A 46 -35.01 1.80 4.60
C ARG A 46 -35.47 0.36 4.72
N ALA A 47 -36.22 0.04 5.77
CA ALA A 47 -36.71 -1.33 6.02
C ALA A 47 -35.59 -2.39 5.92
N SER A 48 -34.40 -2.08 6.47
CA SER A 48 -33.20 -2.91 6.42
C SER A 48 -32.60 -3.14 5.03
N GLU A 49 -33.03 -2.37 4.01
CA GLU A 49 -32.45 -2.37 2.67
C GLU A 49 -31.67 -1.07 2.44
N TRP A 50 -30.47 -1.19 1.89
CA TRP A 50 -29.74 -0.03 1.40
C TRP A 50 -30.23 0.37 0.01
N ARG A 51 -30.57 1.65 -0.16
CA ARG A 51 -31.00 2.22 -1.43
C ARG A 51 -30.05 3.31 -1.85
N CYS A 52 -29.38 3.09 -2.98
CA CYS A 52 -28.45 4.05 -3.57
C CYS A 52 -29.16 5.38 -3.85
N VAL A 53 -28.59 6.48 -3.36
CA VAL A 53 -29.02 7.85 -3.70
C VAL A 53 -28.06 8.53 -4.68
N SER A 54 -26.80 8.09 -4.71
CA SER A 54 -25.78 8.55 -5.65
C SER A 54 -26.15 8.25 -7.11
N SER A 55 -25.88 9.21 -8.00
CA SER A 55 -25.82 9.00 -9.45
C SER A 55 -24.40 8.74 -9.97
N ALA A 56 -23.39 9.09 -9.17
CA ALA A 56 -21.98 8.81 -9.41
C ALA A 56 -21.27 8.52 -8.08
N ALA A 57 -20.20 7.73 -8.12
CA ALA A 57 -19.36 7.49 -6.96
C ALA A 57 -18.55 8.74 -6.59
N SER A 58 -18.37 8.95 -5.28
CA SER A 58 -17.67 10.07 -4.67
C SER A 58 -17.16 9.69 -3.29
N VAL A 59 -15.94 10.14 -2.97
CA VAL A 59 -15.36 9.99 -1.63
C VAL A 59 -16.19 10.74 -0.59
N ALA A 60 -16.70 11.94 -0.94
CA ALA A 60 -17.55 12.72 -0.06
C ALA A 60 -19.04 12.36 -0.27
N PRO A 61 -19.86 12.39 0.80
CA PRO A 61 -21.30 12.22 0.69
C PRO A 61 -21.92 13.37 -0.12
N PRO A 62 -23.02 13.12 -0.87
CA PRO A 62 -23.80 14.16 -1.53
C PRO A 62 -24.25 15.25 -0.55
N ALA A 63 -24.16 16.51 -0.96
CA ALA A 63 -24.50 17.68 -0.13
C ALA A 63 -26.01 17.78 0.16
N GLU A 64 -26.86 17.29 -0.74
CA GLU A 64 -28.30 17.29 -0.59
C GLU A 64 -28.78 15.87 -0.29
N THR A 65 -29.46 15.69 0.85
CA THR A 65 -30.15 14.45 1.18
C THR A 65 -31.65 14.66 1.00
N PRO A 66 -32.36 13.77 0.26
CA PRO A 66 -33.79 13.95 0.02
C PRO A 66 -34.66 14.00 1.29
N ASP A 67 -34.19 13.48 2.43
CA ASP A 67 -35.02 13.24 3.62
C ASP A 67 -34.31 13.47 4.97
N ALA A 68 -33.20 14.23 5.03
CA ALA A 68 -32.36 14.36 6.24
C ALA A 68 -31.88 13.04 6.87
N ALA A 69 -32.06 11.91 6.17
CA ALA A 69 -31.64 10.59 6.61
C ALA A 69 -30.12 10.49 6.59
N ALA A 70 -29.56 9.81 7.60
CA ALA A 70 -28.13 9.53 7.65
C ALA A 70 -27.72 8.73 6.41
N LEU A 71 -26.76 9.27 5.65
CA LEU A 71 -26.18 8.58 4.53
C LEU A 71 -25.14 7.60 5.01
N VAL A 72 -25.19 6.38 4.47
CA VAL A 72 -24.16 5.36 4.69
C VAL A 72 -23.70 4.82 3.34
N THR A 73 -22.44 4.44 3.27
CA THR A 73 -21.90 3.80 2.08
C THR A 73 -22.43 2.37 1.98
N TYR A 74 -22.43 1.78 0.77
CA TYR A 74 -22.83 0.37 0.66
C TYR A 74 -21.89 -0.55 1.43
N LYS A 75 -20.58 -0.25 1.44
CA LYS A 75 -19.61 -0.97 2.26
C LYS A 75 -19.99 -0.94 3.74
N GLN A 76 -20.27 0.25 4.29
CA GLN A 76 -20.65 0.41 5.70
C GLN A 76 -21.90 -0.43 6.02
N PHE A 77 -22.94 -0.35 5.17
CA PHE A 77 -24.15 -1.15 5.34
C PHE A 77 -23.87 -2.66 5.37
N VAL A 78 -23.03 -3.17 4.45
CA VAL A 78 -22.67 -4.59 4.39
C VAL A 78 -21.82 -5.01 5.59
N ASP A 79 -20.91 -4.15 6.05
CA ASP A 79 -20.05 -4.43 7.20
C ASP A 79 -20.88 -4.48 8.50
N ASP A 80 -21.86 -3.59 8.65
CA ASP A 80 -22.81 -3.56 9.78
C ASP A 80 -23.76 -4.77 9.78
N ALA A 81 -24.16 -5.25 8.60
CA ALA A 81 -24.98 -6.46 8.45
C ALA A 81 -24.19 -7.76 8.73
N HIS A 82 -22.86 -7.71 8.64
CA HIS A 82 -21.96 -8.86 8.82
C HIS A 82 -20.76 -8.48 9.70
N PRO A 83 -20.95 -8.11 10.98
CA PRO A 83 -19.89 -7.61 11.84
C PRO A 83 -18.83 -8.68 12.12
N PHE A 84 -17.58 -8.26 12.26
CA PHE A 84 -16.56 -9.10 12.86
C PHE A 84 -16.74 -9.15 14.38
N GLN A 85 -16.44 -10.31 14.94
CA GLN A 85 -16.43 -10.57 16.36
C GLN A 85 -15.02 -10.38 16.91
N SER A 86 -14.92 -9.74 18.09
CA SER A 86 -13.65 -9.56 18.79
C SER A 86 -13.35 -10.76 19.68
N VAL A 87 -12.09 -11.21 19.66
CA VAL A 87 -11.58 -12.25 20.56
C VAL A 87 -11.55 -11.76 22.03
N ALA A 88 -11.48 -10.45 22.25
CA ALA A 88 -11.47 -9.85 23.59
C ALA A 88 -12.81 -10.01 24.34
N ALA A 89 -13.88 -10.46 23.67
CA ALA A 89 -15.19 -10.71 24.27
C ALA A 89 -15.26 -12.01 25.09
N GLY A 90 -14.14 -12.72 25.30
CA GLY A 90 -14.09 -13.93 26.12
C GLY A 90 -14.72 -15.17 25.47
N GLY A 91 -14.89 -15.15 24.15
CA GLY A 91 -15.43 -16.27 23.36
C GLY A 91 -14.35 -17.28 22.95
N ASP A 92 -14.81 -18.46 22.51
CA ASP A 92 -13.95 -19.47 21.87
C ASP A 92 -13.27 -18.87 20.62
N VAL A 93 -11.94 -18.82 20.63
CA VAL A 93 -11.10 -18.24 19.58
C VAL A 93 -11.39 -18.89 18.22
N ASP A 94 -11.63 -20.20 18.19
CA ASP A 94 -11.87 -20.92 16.94
C ASP A 94 -13.28 -20.62 16.40
N ALA A 95 -14.27 -20.49 17.27
CA ALA A 95 -15.60 -20.04 16.90
C ALA A 95 -15.59 -18.60 16.35
N VAL A 96 -14.84 -17.69 16.98
CA VAL A 96 -14.65 -16.30 16.50
C VAL A 96 -13.97 -16.28 15.13
N LYS A 97 -12.90 -17.06 14.93
CA LYS A 97 -12.23 -17.19 13.63
C LYS A 97 -13.18 -17.73 12.56
N ALA A 98 -13.99 -18.73 12.88
CA ALA A 98 -14.97 -19.30 11.94
C ALA A 98 -16.06 -18.28 11.56
N ALA A 99 -16.60 -17.56 12.54
CA ALA A 99 -17.58 -16.50 12.34
C ALA A 99 -17.01 -15.35 11.47
N ASN A 100 -15.80 -14.87 11.79
CA ASN A 100 -15.13 -13.82 11.03
C ASN A 100 -14.81 -14.26 9.60
N ARG A 101 -14.41 -15.53 9.39
CA ARG A 101 -14.23 -16.08 8.04
C ARG A 101 -15.54 -16.09 7.25
N ALA A 102 -16.67 -16.45 7.88
CA ALA A 102 -17.98 -16.44 7.24
C ALA A 102 -18.43 -15.00 6.90
N ALA A 103 -18.27 -14.06 7.83
CA ALA A 103 -18.54 -12.64 7.62
C ALA A 103 -17.66 -12.07 6.48
N LYS A 104 -16.35 -12.34 6.48
CA LYS A 104 -15.41 -11.92 5.42
C LYS A 104 -15.85 -12.45 4.05
N LYS A 105 -16.26 -13.72 3.98
CA LYS A 105 -16.79 -14.32 2.75
C LYS A 105 -18.05 -13.60 2.25
N ARG A 106 -19.00 -13.29 3.14
CA ARG A 106 -20.23 -12.57 2.79
C ARG A 106 -19.96 -11.13 2.33
N ARG A 107 -19.14 -10.38 3.08
CA ARG A 107 -18.70 -9.02 2.73
C ARG A 107 -18.06 -9.00 1.34
N THR A 108 -17.06 -9.85 1.11
CA THR A 108 -16.39 -9.94 -0.20
C THR A 108 -17.36 -10.27 -1.32
N ALA A 109 -18.27 -11.23 -1.14
CA ALA A 109 -19.24 -11.59 -2.18
C ALA A 109 -20.17 -10.42 -2.56
N LEU A 110 -20.66 -9.66 -1.57
CA LEU A 110 -21.58 -8.54 -1.79
C LEU A 110 -20.87 -7.29 -2.35
N GLN A 111 -19.70 -6.96 -1.80
CA GLN A 111 -18.96 -5.76 -2.17
C GLN A 111 -18.28 -5.93 -3.54
N SER A 112 -17.74 -7.11 -3.86
CA SER A 112 -17.09 -7.38 -5.15
C SER A 112 -18.04 -7.56 -6.34
N ALA A 113 -19.36 -7.51 -6.10
CA ALA A 113 -20.40 -7.60 -7.12
C ALA A 113 -21.35 -6.38 -7.09
N PHE A 114 -20.91 -5.30 -6.46
CA PHE A 114 -21.74 -4.14 -6.14
C PHE A 114 -22.47 -3.56 -7.35
N THR A 115 -21.82 -3.48 -8.52
CA THR A 115 -22.43 -3.00 -9.78
C THR A 115 -22.76 -4.13 -10.76
N GLY A 116 -22.69 -5.40 -10.35
CA GLY A 116 -22.68 -6.58 -11.22
C GLY A 116 -23.98 -6.96 -11.94
N GLY A 117 -24.96 -6.07 -12.08
CA GLY A 117 -26.21 -6.34 -12.80
C GLY A 117 -27.26 -5.22 -12.66
N GLU A 118 -28.35 -5.32 -13.42
CA GLU A 118 -29.44 -4.32 -13.46
C GLU A 118 -30.14 -4.13 -12.11
N HIS A 119 -30.16 -5.19 -11.29
CA HIS A 119 -30.75 -5.19 -9.94
C HIS A 119 -29.71 -5.11 -8.83
N ALA A 120 -28.43 -4.93 -9.18
CA ALA A 120 -27.38 -4.80 -8.17
C ALA A 120 -27.56 -3.48 -7.38
N PRO A 121 -27.17 -3.43 -6.10
CA PRO A 121 -27.32 -2.23 -5.28
C PRO A 121 -26.67 -0.99 -5.91
N GLY A 122 -25.54 -1.17 -6.58
CA GLY A 122 -24.78 -0.14 -7.27
C GLY A 122 -25.19 0.10 -8.73
N CYS A 123 -26.31 -0.43 -9.23
CA CYS A 123 -26.67 -0.29 -10.65
C CYS A 123 -26.74 1.17 -11.12
N ARG A 124 -27.18 2.08 -10.25
CA ARG A 124 -27.25 3.53 -10.52
C ARG A 124 -25.89 4.19 -10.76
N VAL A 125 -24.80 3.62 -10.24
CA VAL A 125 -23.43 4.12 -10.38
C VAL A 125 -22.60 3.29 -11.36
N ARG A 126 -23.25 2.46 -12.20
CA ARG A 126 -22.55 1.64 -13.21
C ARG A 126 -21.68 2.48 -14.16
N GLY A 127 -22.11 3.70 -14.50
CA GLY A 127 -21.28 4.62 -15.28
C GLY A 127 -19.96 5.00 -14.59
N SER A 128 -19.92 5.04 -13.24
CA SER A 128 -18.67 5.22 -12.49
C SER A 128 -17.76 3.99 -12.59
N PHE A 129 -18.31 2.78 -12.59
CA PHE A 129 -17.55 1.55 -12.83
C PHE A 129 -16.87 1.57 -14.19
N GLU A 130 -17.63 1.86 -15.25
CA GLU A 130 -17.09 1.95 -16.61
C GLU A 130 -16.02 3.05 -16.74
N HIS A 131 -16.27 4.20 -16.10
CA HIS A 131 -15.32 5.30 -16.06
C HIS A 131 -13.99 4.92 -15.38
N VAL A 132 -14.06 4.34 -14.17
CA VAL A 132 -12.88 3.91 -13.41
C VAL A 132 -12.13 2.80 -14.14
N MET A 133 -12.82 1.79 -14.65
CA MET A 133 -12.20 0.71 -15.44
C MET A 133 -11.46 1.26 -16.66
N ARG A 134 -12.04 2.23 -17.37
CA ARG A 134 -11.39 2.88 -18.50
C ARG A 134 -10.11 3.62 -18.10
N LEU A 135 -10.10 4.28 -16.94
CA LEU A 135 -8.90 4.99 -16.42
C LEU A 135 -7.79 4.02 -15.96
N LEU A 136 -8.14 2.80 -15.57
CA LEU A 136 -7.18 1.74 -15.25
C LEU A 136 -6.58 1.06 -16.49
N HIS A 137 -7.02 1.41 -17.70
CA HIS A 137 -6.45 0.94 -18.95
C HIS A 137 -5.64 2.03 -19.65
N PHE A 138 -4.56 1.63 -20.33
CA PHE A 138 -3.91 2.51 -21.30
C PHE A 138 -4.95 3.00 -22.32
N PRO A 139 -4.90 4.26 -22.78
CA PRO A 139 -5.76 4.75 -23.84
C PRO A 139 -5.69 3.87 -25.09
N GLU A 140 -6.81 3.71 -25.79
CA GLU A 140 -6.85 2.95 -27.04
C GLU A 140 -5.89 3.53 -28.09
N GLY A 141 -5.27 2.64 -28.86
CA GLY A 141 -4.27 2.98 -29.87
C GLY A 141 -2.84 2.76 -29.38
N GLN A 142 -1.93 3.66 -29.78
CA GLN A 142 -0.49 3.43 -29.76
C GLN A 142 0.06 3.00 -28.38
N GLN A 143 -0.40 3.62 -27.30
CA GLN A 143 0.09 3.32 -25.94
C GLN A 143 -0.32 1.90 -25.50
N ARG A 144 -1.61 1.56 -25.66
CA ARG A 144 -2.12 0.22 -25.32
C ARG A 144 -1.48 -0.87 -26.19
N ASP A 145 -1.29 -0.62 -27.49
CA ASP A 145 -0.65 -1.57 -28.39
C ASP A 145 0.83 -1.78 -28.04
N ALA A 146 1.54 -0.71 -27.67
CA ALA A 146 2.92 -0.79 -27.20
C ALA A 146 3.04 -1.58 -25.89
N ALA A 147 2.13 -1.37 -24.93
CA ALA A 147 2.09 -2.13 -23.68
C ALA A 147 1.91 -3.63 -23.94
N LYS A 148 0.92 -4.00 -24.77
CA LYS A 148 0.66 -5.40 -25.16
C LYS A 148 1.86 -6.04 -25.87
N LYS A 149 2.50 -5.29 -26.77
CA LYS A 149 3.70 -5.77 -27.50
C LYS A 149 4.88 -6.01 -26.55
N LEU A 150 5.13 -5.10 -25.61
CA LEU A 150 6.19 -5.29 -24.61
C LEU A 150 5.89 -6.48 -23.69
N ALA A 151 4.64 -6.62 -23.23
CA ALA A 151 4.20 -7.72 -22.38
C ALA A 151 4.44 -9.10 -23.04
N ALA A 152 4.27 -9.21 -24.36
CA ALA A 152 4.52 -10.45 -25.10
C ALA A 152 5.96 -10.96 -25.00
N ALA A 153 6.93 -10.08 -24.73
CA ALA A 153 8.35 -10.42 -24.57
C ALA A 153 8.78 -10.56 -23.10
N MET A 154 7.88 -10.31 -22.14
CA MET A 154 8.20 -10.40 -20.71
C MET A 154 8.10 -11.84 -20.19
N PRO A 155 8.86 -12.19 -19.13
CA PRO A 155 8.60 -13.42 -18.39
C PRO A 155 7.18 -13.43 -17.79
N ALA A 156 6.67 -14.60 -17.41
CA ALA A 156 5.41 -14.71 -16.68
C ALA A 156 5.53 -13.96 -15.34
N CYS A 157 4.70 -12.93 -15.16
CA CYS A 157 4.69 -12.04 -14.00
C CYS A 157 3.44 -11.15 -14.02
N ARG A 158 3.10 -10.47 -12.91
CA ARG A 158 1.85 -9.69 -12.82
C ARG A 158 1.85 -8.46 -13.72
N LEU A 159 3.03 -7.87 -13.93
CA LEU A 159 3.20 -6.76 -14.89
C LEU A 159 2.81 -7.20 -16.32
N ARG A 160 3.27 -8.38 -16.73
CA ARG A 160 2.93 -8.96 -18.04
C ARG A 160 1.42 -9.19 -18.16
N GLU A 161 0.80 -9.79 -17.16
CA GLU A 161 -0.65 -10.05 -17.14
C GLU A 161 -1.43 -8.75 -17.34
N ALA A 162 -1.19 -7.73 -16.51
CA ALA A 162 -1.83 -6.43 -16.61
C ALA A 162 -1.66 -5.81 -18.01
N TRP A 163 -0.42 -5.69 -18.50
CA TRP A 163 -0.14 -5.03 -19.77
C TRP A 163 -0.65 -5.80 -20.99
N SER A 164 -0.71 -7.14 -20.92
CA SER A 164 -1.29 -7.98 -21.99
C SER A 164 -2.79 -7.70 -22.20
N GLU A 165 -3.49 -7.32 -21.13
CA GLU A 165 -4.88 -6.89 -21.17
C GLU A 165 -5.03 -5.40 -21.49
N GLY A 166 -3.92 -4.66 -21.59
CA GLY A 166 -3.90 -3.22 -21.80
C GLY A 166 -4.19 -2.41 -20.53
N ARG A 167 -4.00 -3.02 -19.36
CA ARG A 167 -4.17 -2.39 -18.03
C ARG A 167 -2.85 -1.77 -17.58
N TYR A 168 -2.94 -0.67 -16.84
CA TYR A 168 -1.82 -0.17 -16.06
C TYR A 168 -1.48 -1.15 -14.94
N TYR A 169 -0.20 -1.30 -14.61
CA TYR A 169 0.22 -2.00 -13.40
C TYR A 169 0.34 -0.99 -12.26
N LEU A 170 1.33 -0.09 -12.30
CA LEU A 170 1.31 1.12 -11.48
C LEU A 170 0.27 2.14 -11.98
N LEU A 171 -0.41 2.81 -11.04
CA LEU A 171 -1.46 3.77 -11.33
C LEU A 171 -0.95 4.95 -12.17
N PRO A 172 -1.76 5.47 -13.11
CA PRO A 172 -1.41 6.63 -13.92
C PRO A 172 -0.99 7.86 -13.10
N SER A 173 -1.73 8.19 -12.03
CA SER A 173 -1.40 9.32 -11.14
C SER A 173 -0.09 9.11 -10.38
N PHE A 174 0.27 7.87 -10.05
CA PHE A 174 1.55 7.54 -9.44
C PHE A 174 2.70 7.66 -10.45
N LEU A 175 2.48 7.24 -11.70
CA LEU A 175 3.44 7.47 -12.79
C LEU A 175 3.69 8.98 -13.01
N GLN A 176 2.65 9.81 -12.90
CA GLN A 176 2.79 11.27 -12.92
C GLN A 176 3.61 11.78 -11.73
N LEU A 177 3.41 11.24 -10.52
CA LEU A 177 4.27 11.55 -9.37
C LEU A 177 5.74 11.23 -9.66
N LEU A 178 6.05 10.05 -10.21
CA LEU A 178 7.43 9.68 -10.54
C LEU A 178 8.07 10.69 -11.50
N SER A 179 7.34 11.10 -12.56
CA SER A 179 7.81 12.13 -13.48
C SER A 179 7.98 13.48 -12.79
N HIS A 180 7.02 13.86 -11.93
CA HIS A 180 7.06 15.10 -11.15
C HIS A 180 8.29 15.14 -10.24
N VAL A 181 8.58 14.10 -9.46
CA VAL A 181 9.72 14.06 -8.53
C VAL A 181 11.07 13.87 -9.21
N ALA A 182 11.08 13.38 -10.45
CA ALA A 182 12.27 13.31 -11.29
C ALA A 182 12.68 14.67 -11.88
N ALA A 183 11.76 15.61 -12.02
CA ALA A 183 12.07 16.96 -12.51
C ALA A 183 13.06 17.67 -11.58
N PRO A 184 14.04 18.43 -12.10
CA PRO A 184 15.01 19.15 -11.29
C PRO A 184 14.34 20.08 -10.27
N ARG A 185 14.62 19.88 -8.98
CA ARG A 185 14.22 20.76 -7.88
C ARG A 185 15.41 21.12 -7.02
N SER A 186 15.59 22.41 -6.73
CA SER A 186 16.61 22.86 -5.79
C SER A 186 16.17 22.57 -4.36
N GLY A 187 17.07 21.99 -3.55
CA GLY A 187 16.90 21.90 -2.10
C GLY A 187 16.16 20.68 -1.57
N LEU A 188 15.69 19.76 -2.43
CA LEU A 188 14.99 18.54 -2.02
C LEU A 188 15.74 17.28 -2.50
N ASP A 189 15.89 16.31 -1.61
CA ASP A 189 16.33 14.95 -1.93
C ASP A 189 15.15 13.98 -1.68
N VAL A 190 14.51 13.55 -2.76
CA VAL A 190 13.31 12.70 -2.70
C VAL A 190 13.71 11.23 -2.74
N LYS A 191 13.18 10.46 -1.79
CA LYS A 191 13.38 9.02 -1.65
C LYS A 191 12.03 8.29 -1.71
N LEU A 192 12.02 7.16 -2.38
CA LEU A 192 10.86 6.27 -2.50
C LEU A 192 11.17 4.95 -1.81
N VAL A 193 10.30 4.51 -0.90
CA VAL A 193 10.42 3.22 -0.23
C VAL A 193 9.15 2.43 -0.48
N PHE A 194 9.22 1.45 -1.39
CA PHE A 194 8.08 0.57 -1.66
C PHE A 194 7.91 -0.45 -0.53
N ARG A 195 6.69 -0.61 -0.03
CA ARG A 195 6.33 -1.46 1.11
C ARG A 195 5.30 -2.47 0.67
N THR A 196 5.48 -3.74 1.03
CA THR A 196 4.45 -4.77 0.78
C THR A 196 4.63 -5.94 1.73
N PHE A 197 3.53 -6.61 2.04
CA PHE A 197 3.54 -7.94 2.61
C PHE A 197 3.78 -9.04 1.55
N GLY A 198 3.41 -8.74 0.30
CA GLY A 198 3.39 -9.65 -0.84
C GLY A 198 4.74 -9.80 -1.53
N ASP A 199 4.69 -10.12 -2.82
CA ASP A 199 5.81 -10.42 -3.72
C ASP A 199 5.86 -9.50 -4.96
N ASP A 200 5.09 -8.41 -4.95
CA ASP A 200 4.91 -7.47 -6.06
C ASP A 200 6.16 -6.64 -6.42
N ILE A 201 7.16 -6.57 -5.53
CA ILE A 201 8.34 -5.70 -5.70
C ILE A 201 9.11 -6.01 -6.99
N GLY A 202 9.19 -7.28 -7.39
CA GLY A 202 9.88 -7.68 -8.62
C GLY A 202 9.23 -7.10 -9.89
N ASP A 203 7.91 -6.93 -9.87
CA ASP A 203 7.15 -6.35 -10.97
C ASP A 203 7.26 -4.82 -10.99
N VAL A 204 7.23 -4.19 -9.81
CA VAL A 204 7.49 -2.74 -9.65
C VAL A 204 8.89 -2.39 -10.16
N ALA A 205 9.92 -3.14 -9.78
CA ALA A 205 11.30 -2.92 -10.24
C ALA A 205 11.41 -2.97 -11.76
N ARG A 206 10.74 -3.95 -12.41
CA ARG A 206 10.73 -4.10 -13.87
C ARG A 206 10.04 -2.93 -14.57
N GLU A 207 8.93 -2.43 -14.03
CA GLU A 207 8.25 -1.26 -14.59
C GLU A 207 9.10 0.02 -14.42
N LEU A 208 9.79 0.17 -13.28
CA LEU A 208 10.75 1.26 -13.06
C LEU A 208 11.94 1.21 -14.02
N ASP A 209 12.46 0.03 -14.36
CA ASP A 209 13.50 -0.12 -15.38
C ASP A 209 13.01 0.33 -16.76
N LEU A 210 11.78 0.00 -17.14
CA LEU A 210 11.19 0.46 -18.41
C LEU A 210 10.97 1.98 -18.43
N LEU A 211 10.63 2.58 -17.29
CA LEU A 211 10.54 4.02 -17.13
C LEU A 211 11.92 4.68 -17.23
N ALA A 212 12.94 4.12 -16.60
CA ALA A 212 14.32 4.64 -16.66
C ALA A 212 14.93 4.50 -18.06
N ASP A 213 14.61 3.41 -18.78
CA ASP A 213 15.04 3.19 -20.16
C ASP A 213 14.30 4.10 -21.18
N GLY A 214 13.28 4.86 -20.75
CA GLY A 214 12.42 5.63 -21.66
C GLY A 214 11.55 4.76 -22.58
N ARG A 215 11.29 3.51 -22.18
CA ARG A 215 10.54 2.50 -22.95
C ARG A 215 9.10 2.31 -22.45
N HIS A 216 8.71 3.02 -21.39
CA HIS A 216 7.39 2.87 -20.80
C HIS A 216 6.27 3.39 -21.72
N PRO A 217 5.17 2.63 -21.95
CA PRO A 217 4.11 3.01 -22.90
C PRO A 217 3.32 4.27 -22.54
N ALA A 218 3.37 4.74 -21.29
CA ALA A 218 2.63 5.92 -20.83
C ALA A 218 3.07 7.25 -21.48
N GLY A 219 4.17 7.26 -22.24
CA GLY A 219 4.64 8.48 -22.92
C GLY A 219 5.23 9.53 -21.98
N LEU A 220 5.70 9.11 -20.81
CA LEU A 220 6.39 9.97 -19.85
C LEU A 220 7.87 10.11 -20.20
N PRO A 221 8.53 11.22 -19.81
CA PRO A 221 9.98 11.33 -19.87
C PRO A 221 10.68 10.18 -19.13
N ALA A 222 11.84 9.78 -19.62
CA ALA A 222 12.65 8.76 -18.96
C ALA A 222 13.00 9.19 -17.53
N LEU A 223 12.88 8.27 -16.58
CA LEU A 223 13.30 8.54 -15.20
C LEU A 223 14.83 8.50 -15.09
N PRO A 224 15.43 9.36 -14.24
CA PRO A 224 16.84 9.24 -13.90
C PRO A 224 17.18 7.88 -13.28
N ASP A 225 18.37 7.34 -13.59
CA ASP A 225 18.84 6.03 -13.10
C ASP A 225 18.80 5.85 -11.58
N LYS A 226 18.86 6.95 -10.80
CA LYS A 226 18.75 6.91 -9.34
C LYS A 226 17.42 6.32 -8.85
N PHE A 227 16.37 6.35 -9.67
CA PHE A 227 15.06 5.80 -9.33
C PHE A 227 14.92 4.30 -9.61
N ARG A 228 15.89 3.66 -10.28
CA ARG A 228 15.87 2.20 -10.49
C ARG A 228 15.92 1.46 -9.16
N LEU A 229 15.08 0.44 -9.02
CA LEU A 229 15.08 -0.45 -7.88
C LEU A 229 15.89 -1.70 -8.21
N ARG A 230 17.12 -1.75 -7.72
CA ARG A 230 18.06 -2.86 -7.93
C ARG A 230 17.84 -3.93 -6.87
N LEU A 231 17.53 -5.15 -7.30
CA LEU A 231 17.12 -6.24 -6.42
C LEU A 231 18.26 -7.16 -6.02
N GLU A 232 19.42 -7.04 -6.66
CA GLU A 232 20.60 -7.84 -6.31
C GLU A 232 21.07 -7.52 -4.88
N PRO A 233 21.46 -8.52 -4.07
CA PRO A 233 21.84 -8.31 -2.68
C PRO A 233 22.95 -7.26 -2.48
N SER A 234 23.93 -7.24 -3.39
CA SER A 234 25.05 -6.29 -3.35
C SER A 234 24.65 -4.83 -3.55
N ALA A 235 23.49 -4.54 -4.13
CA ALA A 235 22.99 -3.18 -4.29
C ALA A 235 22.40 -2.62 -3.00
N ARG A 236 22.12 -3.46 -2.00
CA ARG A 236 21.55 -3.09 -0.68
C ARG A 236 20.32 -2.18 -0.77
N ARG A 237 19.47 -2.35 -1.80
CA ARG A 237 18.24 -1.54 -1.97
C ARG A 237 16.97 -2.24 -1.52
N VAL A 238 17.09 -3.50 -1.10
CA VAL A 238 15.97 -4.30 -0.63
C VAL A 238 16.24 -4.85 0.75
N ALA A 239 15.20 -5.01 1.54
CA ALA A 239 15.28 -5.70 2.82
C ALA A 239 13.94 -6.32 3.22
N THR A 240 13.98 -7.24 4.17
CA THR A 240 12.80 -7.96 4.67
C THR A 240 12.74 -7.90 6.19
N PHE A 241 11.59 -7.51 6.72
CA PHE A 241 11.34 -7.55 8.15
C PHE A 241 11.04 -8.96 8.64
N TYR A 242 11.51 -9.25 9.84
CA TYR A 242 11.10 -10.38 10.66
C TYR A 242 10.69 -9.85 12.04
N ARG A 243 9.57 -10.36 12.57
CA ARG A 243 9.07 -9.98 13.89
C ARG A 243 8.63 -11.22 14.66
N ASP A 244 9.15 -11.35 15.87
CA ASP A 244 8.84 -12.39 16.85
C ASP A 244 8.55 -11.82 18.25
N GLY A 245 8.61 -10.49 18.39
CA GLY A 245 8.22 -9.77 19.59
C GLY A 245 7.78 -8.33 19.30
N PHE A 246 7.19 -7.70 20.31
CA PHE A 246 6.69 -6.33 20.21
C PHE A 246 7.80 -5.28 20.26
N GLY A 247 8.87 -5.56 21.00
CA GLY A 247 9.97 -4.64 21.25
C GLY A 247 11.07 -4.69 20.18
N ALA A 248 12.12 -3.91 20.43
CA ALA A 248 13.31 -3.84 19.57
C ALA A 248 14.01 -5.20 19.46
N ASP A 249 14.08 -5.94 20.55
CA ASP A 249 14.66 -7.30 20.63
C ASP A 249 13.90 -8.30 19.74
N GLY A 250 12.60 -8.13 19.58
CA GLY A 250 11.73 -8.96 18.75
C GLY A 250 11.60 -8.52 17.28
N THR A 251 12.46 -7.61 16.80
CA THR A 251 12.40 -7.08 15.43
C THR A 251 13.76 -7.14 14.76
N ALA A 252 13.81 -7.76 13.58
CA ALA A 252 14.98 -7.79 12.72
C ALA A 252 14.67 -7.33 11.29
N LEU A 253 15.71 -6.84 10.61
CA LEU A 253 15.73 -6.47 9.21
C LEU A 253 16.84 -7.27 8.51
N ALA A 254 16.47 -8.09 7.53
CA ALA A 254 17.39 -8.82 6.67
C ALA A 254 17.65 -8.00 5.40
N VAL A 255 18.86 -7.47 5.24
CA VAL A 255 19.25 -6.59 4.13
C VAL A 255 19.76 -7.40 2.95
N GLY A 256 19.38 -6.98 1.74
CA GLY A 256 19.79 -7.61 0.48
C GLY A 256 18.88 -8.74 0.02
N THR A 257 17.73 -8.95 0.67
CA THR A 257 16.77 -10.00 0.27
C THR A 257 15.32 -9.55 0.43
N LEU A 258 14.46 -10.13 -0.42
CA LEU A 258 12.99 -10.08 -0.33
C LEU A 258 12.40 -11.42 0.12
N ASN A 259 13.24 -12.44 0.33
CA ASN A 259 12.81 -13.71 0.89
C ASN A 259 12.60 -13.50 2.39
N LYS A 260 11.41 -13.86 2.87
CA LYS A 260 11.07 -13.78 4.29
C LYS A 260 11.26 -15.13 4.96
N VAL A 261 11.62 -15.11 6.24
CA VAL A 261 11.60 -16.31 7.08
C VAL A 261 10.18 -16.90 7.06
N PRO A 262 10.00 -18.17 6.66
CA PRO A 262 8.68 -18.80 6.64
C PRO A 262 8.08 -18.85 8.03
N PHE A 263 6.76 -18.77 8.14
CA PHE A 263 6.10 -19.04 9.41
C PHE A 263 6.02 -20.54 9.65
N SER A 264 6.71 -21.04 10.67
CA SER A 264 6.70 -22.46 11.02
C SER A 264 6.96 -22.68 12.52
N ALA A 265 6.55 -23.83 13.05
CA ALA A 265 6.83 -24.21 14.44
C ALA A 265 8.35 -24.19 14.74
N LYS A 266 9.16 -24.66 13.79
CA LYS A 266 10.63 -24.62 13.88
C LYS A 266 11.15 -23.20 14.10
N HIS A 267 10.70 -22.25 13.28
CA HIS A 267 11.17 -20.87 13.39
C HIS A 267 10.63 -20.15 14.63
N ALA A 268 9.42 -20.51 15.07
CA ALA A 268 8.88 -20.03 16.34
C ALA A 268 9.71 -20.53 17.55
N GLU A 269 10.18 -21.78 17.52
CA GLU A 269 11.07 -22.35 18.54
C GLU A 269 12.47 -21.71 18.53
N GLU A 270 12.99 -21.36 17.35
CA GLU A 270 14.26 -20.66 17.18
C GLU A 270 14.22 -19.20 17.67
N GLY A 271 13.03 -18.60 17.73
CA GLY A 271 12.80 -17.22 18.20
C GLY A 271 13.74 -16.23 17.54
N ALA A 272 14.51 -15.50 18.35
CA ALA A 272 15.39 -14.45 17.87
C ALA A 272 16.53 -14.96 16.97
N ALA A 273 16.87 -16.24 17.00
CA ALA A 273 17.89 -16.82 16.12
C ALA A 273 17.34 -17.27 14.76
N ALA A 274 16.01 -17.31 14.57
CA ALA A 274 15.37 -17.79 13.35
C ALA A 274 15.85 -17.08 12.07
N PRO A 275 15.89 -15.73 11.99
CA PRO A 275 16.36 -15.07 10.78
C PRO A 275 17.84 -15.37 10.50
N ASP A 276 18.71 -15.30 11.51
CA ASP A 276 20.14 -15.58 11.34
C ASP A 276 20.38 -17.00 10.81
N ASN A 277 19.73 -18.00 11.41
CA ASN A 277 19.83 -19.39 10.98
C ASN A 277 19.29 -19.62 9.56
N PHE A 278 18.14 -19.00 9.24
CA PHE A 278 17.51 -19.12 7.93
C PHE A 278 18.40 -18.56 6.82
N TYR A 279 18.88 -17.32 6.99
CA TYR A 279 19.67 -16.65 5.96
C TYR A 279 21.10 -17.18 5.87
N ALA A 280 21.73 -17.58 6.98
CA ALA A 280 23.04 -18.23 6.93
C ALA A 280 23.02 -19.53 6.08
N ALA A 281 21.90 -20.26 6.09
CA ALA A 281 21.73 -21.48 5.31
C ALA A 281 21.29 -21.22 3.87
N ALA A 282 20.39 -20.26 3.64
CA ALA A 282 19.76 -20.05 2.34
C ALA A 282 20.45 -18.97 1.48
N GLU A 283 20.95 -17.90 2.10
CA GLU A 283 21.45 -16.71 1.43
C GLU A 283 22.63 -16.06 2.20
N PRO A 284 23.86 -16.63 2.14
CA PRO A 284 24.99 -16.20 2.98
C PRO A 284 25.46 -14.74 2.82
N GLY A 285 24.96 -14.02 1.82
CA GLY A 285 25.24 -12.59 1.58
C GLY A 285 24.21 -11.64 2.20
N VAL A 286 23.26 -12.15 2.98
CA VAL A 286 22.24 -11.36 3.66
C VAL A 286 22.72 -10.95 5.05
N ASP A 287 22.66 -9.65 5.34
CA ASP A 287 22.97 -9.12 6.66
C ASP A 287 21.70 -9.00 7.50
N VAL A 288 21.66 -9.67 8.64
CA VAL A 288 20.54 -9.56 9.60
C VAL A 288 20.89 -8.53 10.67
N VAL A 289 20.06 -7.50 10.78
CA VAL A 289 20.21 -6.42 11.77
C VAL A 289 19.03 -6.46 12.73
N ARG A 290 19.29 -6.44 14.04
CA ARG A 290 18.25 -6.53 15.08
C ARG A 290 18.21 -5.27 15.94
N GLY A 291 17.01 -4.85 16.34
CA GLY A 291 16.80 -3.67 17.18
C GLY A 291 16.50 -2.40 16.41
N PHE A 292 15.58 -1.58 16.92
CA PHE A 292 15.08 -0.39 16.22
C PHE A 292 16.18 0.62 15.87
N ASP A 293 17.10 0.93 16.79
CA ASP A 293 18.21 1.86 16.51
C ASP A 293 19.13 1.35 15.39
N ALA A 294 19.51 0.08 15.42
CA ALA A 294 20.37 -0.52 14.40
C ALA A 294 19.66 -0.60 13.05
N ILE A 295 18.37 -0.94 13.04
CA ILE A 295 17.52 -0.94 11.85
C ILE A 295 17.41 0.48 11.27
N GLN A 296 17.13 1.51 12.08
CA GLN A 296 17.04 2.89 11.59
C GLN A 296 18.35 3.35 10.97
N LYS A 297 19.49 3.11 11.64
CA LYS A 297 20.82 3.46 11.10
C LYS A 297 21.11 2.76 9.78
N THR A 298 20.66 1.51 9.66
CA THR A 298 20.81 0.72 8.42
C THR A 298 19.96 1.31 7.30
N LEU A 299 18.69 1.66 7.57
CA LEU A 299 17.81 2.31 6.60
C LEU A 299 18.31 3.70 6.19
N ASP A 300 18.82 4.50 7.14
CA ASP A 300 19.45 5.79 6.86
C ASP A 300 20.63 5.62 5.89
N ALA A 301 21.54 4.68 6.15
CA ALA A 301 22.67 4.40 5.26
C ALA A 301 22.23 3.95 3.86
N MET A 302 21.20 3.09 3.76
CA MET A 302 20.62 2.68 2.48
C MET A 302 20.03 3.88 1.71
N LEU A 303 19.38 4.82 2.40
CA LEU A 303 18.79 6.03 1.80
C LEU A 303 19.82 7.09 1.44
N GLU A 304 20.99 7.11 2.10
CA GLU A 304 22.13 7.93 1.69
C GLU A 304 22.70 7.48 0.33
N GLU A 305 22.71 6.16 0.07
CA GLU A 305 23.27 5.58 -1.15
C GLU A 305 22.27 5.48 -2.32
N ALA A 306 20.96 5.44 -2.05
CA ALA A 306 19.93 5.21 -3.07
C ALA A 306 18.71 6.11 -2.90
N SER A 307 18.04 6.44 -4.01
CA SER A 307 16.76 7.16 -4.01
C SER A 307 15.54 6.24 -3.99
N THR A 308 15.71 4.95 -4.27
CA THR A 308 14.62 3.98 -4.31
C THR A 308 15.02 2.73 -3.54
N LEU A 309 14.22 2.38 -2.53
CA LEU A 309 14.32 1.15 -1.76
C LEU A 309 13.02 0.35 -1.85
N ALA A 310 13.06 -0.93 -1.48
CA ALA A 310 11.87 -1.70 -1.20
C ALA A 310 12.03 -2.58 0.04
N LEU A 311 11.00 -2.63 0.87
CA LEU A 311 11.00 -3.36 2.12
C LEU A 311 9.81 -4.30 2.16
N ARG A 312 10.07 -5.60 2.35
CA ARG A 312 9.02 -6.60 2.55
C ARG A 312 8.66 -6.69 4.04
N ASP A 313 7.40 -6.48 4.36
CA ASP A 313 6.86 -6.56 5.71
C ASP A 313 6.45 -7.98 6.10
N TYR A 314 6.35 -8.23 7.41
CA TYR A 314 6.12 -9.57 7.94
C TYR A 314 4.63 -9.85 8.19
N TRP A 315 3.94 -10.34 7.15
CA TRP A 315 2.49 -10.61 7.16
C TRP A 315 2.07 -11.53 8.30
N GLU A 316 2.80 -12.62 8.53
CA GLU A 316 2.38 -13.61 9.52
C GLU A 316 2.36 -13.07 10.94
N TRP A 317 3.26 -12.13 11.26
CA TRP A 317 3.21 -11.44 12.54
C TRP A 317 1.98 -10.55 12.65
N TRP A 318 1.68 -9.73 11.64
CA TRP A 318 0.48 -8.88 11.65
C TRP A 318 -0.81 -9.71 11.74
N SER A 319 -0.92 -10.76 10.92
CA SER A 319 -2.07 -11.65 10.87
C SER A 319 -2.27 -12.45 12.17
N ALA A 320 -1.18 -12.91 12.80
CA ALA A 320 -1.26 -13.61 14.09
C ALA A 320 -1.79 -12.74 15.23
N HIS A 321 -1.68 -11.41 15.10
CA HIS A 321 -2.15 -10.42 16.08
C HIS A 321 -3.45 -9.75 15.64
N ALA A 322 -4.30 -10.50 14.95
CA ALA A 322 -5.63 -10.06 14.50
C ALA A 322 -5.60 -8.78 13.65
N GLU A 323 -4.52 -8.58 12.88
CA GLU A 323 -4.36 -7.45 11.97
C GLU A 323 -4.39 -6.09 12.72
N ASP A 324 -3.94 -6.05 13.97
CA ASP A 324 -3.79 -4.81 14.74
C ASP A 324 -2.60 -3.96 14.22
N GLY A 325 -2.79 -2.63 14.18
CA GLY A 325 -1.84 -1.68 13.62
C GLY A 325 -0.47 -1.70 14.30
N GLN A 326 -0.39 -2.00 15.61
CA GLN A 326 0.88 -2.05 16.35
C GLN A 326 1.75 -3.27 15.99
N TYR A 327 1.21 -4.19 15.19
CA TYR A 327 1.88 -5.39 14.69
C TYR A 327 2.05 -5.35 13.17
N GLY A 328 1.62 -4.27 12.53
CA GLY A 328 1.69 -4.07 11.09
C GLY A 328 3.09 -3.69 10.59
N LYS A 329 3.10 -2.92 9.50
CA LYS A 329 4.31 -2.45 8.82
C LYS A 329 5.04 -1.44 9.71
N LEU A 330 6.23 -1.80 10.18
CA LEU A 330 6.99 -0.94 11.08
C LEU A 330 7.45 0.34 10.36
N LEU A 331 7.21 1.49 10.97
CA LEU A 331 7.75 2.79 10.59
C LEU A 331 8.46 3.39 11.80
N LEU A 332 9.78 3.45 11.73
CA LEU A 332 10.62 4.04 12.76
C LEU A 332 10.81 5.53 12.47
N ILE A 333 10.64 6.36 13.50
CA ILE A 333 10.75 7.81 13.41
C ILE A 333 11.72 8.32 14.48
N ASP A 334 12.81 8.97 14.07
CA ASP A 334 13.59 9.83 14.95
C ASP A 334 13.02 11.26 14.87
N GLN A 335 12.10 11.57 15.79
CA GLN A 335 11.34 12.84 15.77
C GLN A 335 12.27 14.05 15.90
N GLU A 336 13.26 13.98 16.80
CA GLU A 336 14.21 15.06 17.00
C GLU A 336 15.07 15.31 15.76
N LYS A 337 15.54 14.24 15.10
CA LYS A 337 16.31 14.37 13.85
C LYS A 337 15.44 14.97 12.74
N ALA A 338 14.24 14.44 12.55
CA ALA A 338 13.33 14.91 11.50
C ALA A 338 12.96 16.39 11.70
N GLU A 339 12.67 16.81 12.93
CA GLU A 339 12.33 18.20 13.24
C GLU A 339 13.53 19.14 13.12
N LYS A 340 14.71 18.72 13.57
CA LYS A 340 15.94 19.50 13.45
C LYS A 340 16.36 19.73 12.01
N ASP A 341 16.28 18.69 11.18
CA ASP A 341 16.73 18.72 9.79
C ASP A 341 15.62 19.21 8.83
N GLY A 342 14.37 19.31 9.32
CA GLY A 342 13.20 19.62 8.53
C GLY A 342 12.77 18.49 7.60
N ASP A 343 13.28 17.26 7.80
CA ASP A 343 13.03 16.14 6.92
C ASP A 343 11.56 15.68 6.98
N VAL A 344 11.03 15.24 5.83
CA VAL A 344 9.69 14.67 5.71
C VAL A 344 9.80 13.17 5.62
N VAL A 345 9.05 12.45 6.45
CA VAL A 345 8.86 11.00 6.36
C VAL A 345 7.37 10.73 6.44
N VAL A 346 6.79 10.13 5.40
CA VAL A 346 5.36 9.82 5.37
C VAL A 346 5.13 8.45 4.76
N PHE A 347 4.21 7.71 5.37
CA PHE A 347 3.70 6.43 4.89
C PHE A 347 2.32 6.62 4.26
N LEU A 348 2.22 6.24 3.00
CA LEU A 348 1.02 6.28 2.18
C LEU A 348 0.45 4.87 2.05
N ASP A 349 -0.80 4.69 2.49
CA ASP A 349 -1.50 3.39 2.46
C ASP A 349 -3.02 3.62 2.41
N ASP A 350 -3.78 2.83 1.65
CA ASP A 350 -5.24 2.94 1.59
C ASP A 350 -5.95 2.38 2.83
N HIS A 351 -5.29 1.46 3.55
CA HIS A 351 -5.86 0.80 4.72
C HIS A 351 -5.72 1.61 6.02
N ILE A 352 -5.10 2.80 5.98
CA ILE A 352 -5.14 3.74 7.10
C ILE A 352 -6.57 4.26 7.24
N GLU A 353 -7.15 4.10 8.42
CA GLU A 353 -8.54 4.47 8.70
C GLU A 353 -8.65 5.88 9.30
N ALA A 354 -9.88 6.39 9.43
CA ALA A 354 -10.11 7.72 9.96
C ALA A 354 -9.64 7.89 11.42
N HIS A 355 -9.72 6.82 12.23
CA HIS A 355 -9.46 6.85 13.68
C HIS A 355 -8.44 5.81 14.13
N HIS A 356 -7.83 5.06 13.21
CA HIS A 356 -6.89 4.00 13.52
C HIS A 356 -5.88 3.79 12.40
N ALA A 357 -4.61 3.52 12.75
CA ALA A 357 -3.57 3.27 11.76
C ALA A 357 -3.82 1.97 10.99
N HIS A 358 -4.41 0.97 11.67
CA HIS A 358 -4.82 -0.36 11.18
C HIS A 358 -3.69 -1.25 10.63
N ILE A 359 -2.80 -0.73 9.80
CA ILE A 359 -1.78 -1.50 9.08
C ILE A 359 -0.35 -1.02 9.34
N VAL A 360 -0.14 0.18 9.89
CA VAL A 360 1.19 0.77 10.11
C VAL A 360 1.49 0.90 11.60
N ASP A 361 2.63 0.35 12.02
CA ASP A 361 3.18 0.42 13.38
C ASP A 361 4.20 1.57 13.45
N VAL A 362 3.76 2.77 13.85
CA VAL A 362 4.63 3.93 13.97
C VAL A 362 5.27 3.97 15.34
N ARG A 363 6.61 3.99 15.41
CA ARG A 363 7.36 4.01 16.67
C ARG A 363 8.44 5.06 16.69
N ASP A 364 8.66 5.61 17.87
CA ASP A 364 9.83 6.43 18.13
C ASP A 364 11.07 5.53 18.20
N THR A 365 12.08 5.81 17.40
CA THR A 365 13.25 4.93 17.25
C THR A 365 14.03 4.77 18.55
N ARG A 366 14.09 5.81 19.40
CA ARG A 366 14.95 5.84 20.59
C ARG A 366 14.30 5.14 21.77
N SER A 367 13.02 5.44 22.01
CA SER A 367 12.26 4.82 23.10
C SER A 367 11.65 3.47 22.73
N GLY A 368 11.45 3.21 21.44
CA GLY A 368 10.71 2.06 20.92
C GLY A 368 9.20 2.10 21.21
N ALA A 369 8.71 3.19 21.80
CA ALA A 369 7.32 3.38 22.14
C ALA A 369 6.49 3.65 20.86
N PRO A 370 5.27 3.10 20.76
CA PRO A 370 4.32 3.50 19.73
C PRO A 370 4.03 5.01 19.80
N ILE A 371 3.94 5.65 18.65
CA ILE A 371 3.50 7.04 18.53
C ILE A 371 1.98 7.05 18.35
N ASP A 372 1.27 7.80 19.20
CA ASP A 372 -0.19 7.92 19.15
C ASP A 372 -0.70 8.25 17.74
N PHE A 373 -1.80 7.61 17.33
CA PHE A 373 -2.37 7.80 16.01
C PHE A 373 -2.74 9.26 15.72
N GLU A 374 -3.30 9.98 16.70
CA GLU A 374 -3.65 11.40 16.52
C GLU A 374 -2.42 12.31 16.31
N LYS A 375 -1.23 11.88 16.74
CA LYS A 375 0.03 12.60 16.50
C LYS A 375 0.68 12.20 15.18
N SER A 376 0.44 10.98 14.70
CA SER A 376 1.03 10.46 13.48
C SER A 376 0.18 10.70 12.23
N ARG A 377 -1.16 10.68 12.34
CA ARG A 377 -2.08 10.96 11.24
C ARG A 377 -1.87 12.38 10.69
N GLY A 378 -1.66 12.48 9.38
CA GLY A 378 -1.39 13.73 8.68
C GLY A 378 0.06 14.21 8.75
N LYS A 379 0.89 13.65 9.66
CA LYS A 379 2.33 13.92 9.76
C LYS A 379 3.16 12.79 9.16
N TYR A 380 3.07 11.60 9.75
CA TYR A 380 3.79 10.38 9.34
C TYR A 380 2.91 9.38 8.60
N LEU A 381 1.59 9.48 8.76
CA LEU A 381 0.62 8.58 8.13
C LEU A 381 -0.33 9.38 7.24
N GLN A 382 -0.50 8.93 6.00
CA GLN A 382 -1.43 9.51 5.06
C GLN A 382 -2.25 8.40 4.40
N ARG A 383 -3.56 8.41 4.69
CA ARG A 383 -4.51 7.57 3.96
C ARG A 383 -4.47 7.95 2.47
N VAL A 384 -4.34 6.95 1.60
CA VAL A 384 -4.56 7.12 0.17
C VAL A 384 -6.02 6.81 -0.14
N GLU A 385 -6.69 7.70 -0.86
CA GLU A 385 -8.06 7.47 -1.34
C GLU A 385 -7.99 6.83 -2.73
N PRO A 386 -8.21 5.51 -2.90
CA PRO A 386 -7.93 4.85 -4.17
C PRO A 386 -8.81 5.36 -5.31
N PHE A 387 -10.05 5.76 -5.03
CA PHE A 387 -10.94 6.35 -6.03
C PHE A 387 -10.38 7.66 -6.56
N ALA A 388 -9.89 8.55 -5.69
CA ALA A 388 -9.26 9.79 -6.09
C ALA A 388 -7.91 9.53 -6.79
N ALA A 389 -7.11 8.58 -6.31
CA ALA A 389 -5.87 8.18 -6.95
C ALA A 389 -6.06 7.69 -8.40
N ILE A 390 -7.19 7.07 -8.72
CA ILE A 390 -7.50 6.65 -10.11
C ILE A 390 -8.07 7.80 -10.92
N THR A 391 -8.98 8.60 -10.35
CA THR A 391 -9.80 9.57 -11.09
C THR A 391 -9.16 10.95 -11.23
N ASP A 392 -8.23 11.32 -10.34
CA ASP A 392 -7.46 12.55 -10.42
C ASP A 392 -6.01 12.25 -10.84
N PRO A 393 -5.59 12.65 -12.05
CA PRO A 393 -4.22 12.43 -12.52
C PRO A 393 -3.16 13.15 -11.67
N ASN A 394 -3.55 14.17 -10.89
CA ASN A 394 -2.66 14.94 -10.03
C ASN A 394 -2.73 14.53 -8.56
N TYR A 395 -3.45 13.47 -8.22
CA TYR A 395 -3.69 13.08 -6.83
C TYR A 395 -2.39 12.99 -6.00
N PHE A 396 -1.43 12.18 -6.49
CA PHE A 396 -0.17 11.97 -5.78
C PHE A 396 0.76 13.18 -5.85
N THR A 397 0.74 13.97 -6.93
CA THR A 397 1.56 15.19 -7.03
C THR A 397 1.06 16.26 -6.07
N ALA A 398 -0.26 16.48 -5.98
CA ALA A 398 -0.86 17.38 -5.00
C ALA A 398 -0.56 16.93 -3.56
N LEU A 399 -0.61 15.62 -3.31
CA LEU A 399 -0.29 15.07 -1.98
C LEU A 399 1.19 15.27 -1.62
N PHE A 400 2.10 15.02 -2.55
CA PHE A 400 3.52 15.31 -2.37
C PHE A 400 3.77 16.80 -2.11
N ASP A 401 3.18 17.68 -2.93
CA ASP A 401 3.35 19.14 -2.82
C ASP A 401 2.85 19.66 -1.46
N LYS A 402 1.75 19.10 -0.93
CA LYS A 402 1.24 19.40 0.42
C LYS A 402 2.29 19.12 1.52
N TYR A 403 3.07 18.05 1.40
CA TYR A 403 4.05 17.66 2.40
C TYR A 403 5.34 18.47 2.32
N VAL A 404 5.79 18.82 1.11
CA VAL A 404 7.01 19.60 0.94
C VAL A 404 6.81 21.11 1.16
N ALA A 405 5.56 21.59 1.12
CA ALA A 405 5.20 22.97 1.43
C ALA A 405 5.11 23.27 2.94
N GLN A 406 4.99 22.24 3.79
CA GLN A 406 5.09 22.36 5.25
C GLN A 406 6.53 22.57 5.67
#